data_AF-A0A3M2SSA8-F1
#
_entry.id   AF-A0A3M2SSA8-F1
#
_cell.length_a   1.000
_cell.length_b   1.000
_cell.length_c   1.000
_cell.angle_alpha   90.00
_cell.angle_beta   90.00
_cell.angle_gamma   90.00
#
_symmetry.space_group_name_H-M   'P 1'
#
loop_
_entity.id
_entity.type
_entity.pdbx_description
1 polymer ?
#
loop_
_entity_poly.entity_id
_entity_poly.type
_entity_poly.pdbx_seq_one_letter_code
_entity_poly.pdbx_strand_id
1 'polypeptide(L)'
;MNEGLAQNVIDLAPRFEDGLRQLAQNPNIGEYRGVGFMWALEAVRDKATKTPFEGHLSVSERIANTCTDMGLICRPLGQSIVLCPPFILTPAQMDE
;
A
#
# COMPACT_ATOMS: atom_id res chain seq x y z
N MET A 1 -9.81 -28.47 -3.02
CA MET A 1 -8.44 -28.06 -2.65
C MET A 1 -7.94 -26.84 -3.43
N ASN A 2 -8.63 -26.37 -4.48
CA ASN A 2 -8.27 -25.12 -5.17
C ASN A 2 -9.52 -24.24 -5.35
N GLU A 3 -9.82 -23.37 -4.39
CA GLU A 3 -10.88 -22.36 -4.50
C GLU A 3 -10.46 -21.16 -5.39
N GLY A 4 -9.47 -21.36 -6.28
CA GLY A 4 -8.97 -20.32 -7.18
C GLY A 4 -8.19 -19.18 -6.51
N LEU A 5 -7.98 -19.20 -5.19
CA LEU A 5 -7.39 -18.09 -4.43
C LEU A 5 -6.02 -17.62 -4.95
N ALA A 6 -5.11 -18.55 -5.22
CA ALA A 6 -3.80 -18.21 -5.77
C ALA A 6 -3.92 -17.64 -7.20
N GLN A 7 -4.86 -18.15 -8.00
CA GLN A 7 -5.12 -17.64 -9.34
C GLN A 7 -5.68 -16.22 -9.28
N ASN A 8 -6.57 -15.92 -8.32
CA ASN A 8 -7.11 -14.56 -8.12
C ASN A 8 -5.99 -13.54 -7.86
N VAL A 9 -4.96 -13.91 -7.10
CA VAL A 9 -3.77 -13.05 -6.89
C VAL A 9 -3.04 -12.81 -8.20
N ILE A 10 -2.81 -13.84 -9.01
CA ILE A 10 -2.13 -13.70 -10.31
C ILE A 10 -2.92 -12.78 -11.24
N ASP A 11 -4.23 -12.98 -11.30
CA ASP A 11 -5.11 -12.25 -12.22
C ASP A 11 -5.27 -10.78 -11.82
N LEU A 12 -5.30 -10.48 -10.52
CA LEU A 12 -5.53 -9.13 -10.00
C LEU A 12 -4.25 -8.37 -9.63
N ALA A 13 -3.09 -9.02 -9.57
CA ALA A 13 -1.81 -8.36 -9.26
C ALA A 13 -1.50 -7.15 -10.17
N PRO A 14 -1.72 -7.20 -11.51
CA PRO A 14 -1.48 -6.04 -12.36
C PRO A 14 -2.35 -4.83 -11.99
N ARG A 15 -3.63 -5.05 -11.66
CA ARG A 15 -4.54 -3.98 -11.21
C ARG A 15 -4.07 -3.39 -9.89
N PHE A 16 -3.67 -4.25 -8.95
CA PHE A 16 -3.17 -3.83 -7.64
C PHE A 16 -1.92 -2.94 -7.80
N GLU A 17 -0.97 -3.36 -8.65
CA GLU A 17 0.23 -2.58 -8.94
C GLU A 17 -0.11 -1.24 -9.61
N ASP A 18 -1.03 -1.22 -10.57
CA ASP A 18 -1.42 0.03 -11.25
C ASP A 18 -2.01 1.06 -10.27
N GLY A 19 -2.82 0.62 -9.30
CA GLY A 19 -3.34 1.47 -8.22
C GLY A 19 -2.21 2.03 -7.35
N LEU A 20 -1.26 1.19 -6.95
CA LEU A 20 -0.09 1.65 -6.17
C LEU A 20 0.80 2.60 -6.97
N ARG A 21 0.97 2.37 -8.27
CA ARG A 21 1.70 3.26 -9.16
C ARG A 21 1.05 4.63 -9.25
N GLN A 22 -0.29 4.68 -9.27
CA GLN A 22 -1.05 5.95 -9.20
C GLN A 22 -0.85 6.65 -7.86
N LEU A 23 -0.97 5.95 -6.72
CA LEU A 23 -0.69 6.52 -5.40
C LEU A 23 0.75 7.02 -5.29
N ALA A 24 1.69 6.29 -5.89
CA ALA A 24 3.09 6.67 -5.96
C ALA A 24 3.37 7.89 -6.86
N GLN A 25 2.39 8.46 -7.57
CA GLN A 25 2.55 9.77 -8.21
C GLN A 25 2.60 10.91 -7.19
N ASN A 26 2.11 10.69 -5.98
CA ASN A 26 2.18 11.66 -4.89
C ASN A 26 3.65 12.06 -4.60
N PRO A 27 3.95 13.35 -4.41
CA PRO A 27 5.32 13.83 -4.17
C PRO A 27 5.91 13.34 -2.84
N ASN A 28 5.08 12.86 -1.92
CA ASN A 28 5.51 12.32 -0.63
C ASN A 28 5.61 10.79 -0.62
N ILE A 29 5.45 10.12 -1.77
CA ILE A 29 5.72 8.69 -1.90
C ILE A 29 7.01 8.51 -2.70
N GLY A 30 8.03 8.01 -2.02
CA GLY A 30 9.37 7.84 -2.59
C GLY A 30 9.51 6.58 -3.43
N GLU A 31 8.75 5.55 -3.06
CA GLU A 31 8.81 4.24 -3.69
C GLU A 31 7.52 3.45 -3.38
N TYR A 32 7.08 2.66 -4.36
CA TYR A 32 6.19 1.52 -4.13
C TYR A 32 6.99 0.25 -4.42
N ARG A 33 6.84 -0.78 -3.59
CA ARG A 33 7.55 -2.06 -3.76
C ARG A 33 6.68 -3.22 -3.31
N GLY A 34 6.82 -4.37 -3.98
CA GLY A 34 6.02 -5.54 -3.67
C GLY A 34 5.83 -6.47 -4.86
N VAL A 35 5.00 -7.49 -4.66
CA VAL A 35 4.61 -8.47 -5.68
C VAL A 35 3.29 -9.14 -5.26
N GLY A 36 2.44 -9.49 -6.23
CA GLY A 36 1.18 -10.16 -5.96
C GLY A 36 0.25 -9.27 -5.13
N PHE A 37 -0.15 -9.73 -3.95
CA PHE A 37 -0.95 -8.98 -2.98
C PHE A 37 -0.14 -8.53 -1.76
N MET A 38 1.19 -8.42 -1.85
CA MET A 38 2.03 -7.94 -0.75
C MET A 38 2.80 -6.70 -1.20
N TRP A 39 2.44 -5.53 -0.68
CA TRP A 39 3.00 -4.25 -1.13
C TRP A 39 3.26 -3.28 0.01
N ALA A 40 4.17 -2.34 -0.24
CA ALA A 40 4.45 -1.22 0.64
C ALA A 40 4.60 0.08 -0.16
N LEU A 41 4.12 1.18 0.43
CA LEU A 41 4.34 2.56 -0.03
C LEU A 41 5.24 3.27 0.98
N GLU A 42 6.39 3.77 0.55
CA GLU A 42 7.36 4.46 1.40
C GLU A 42 7.13 5.98 1.40
N ALA A 43 6.83 6.56 2.55
CA ALA A 43 6.65 7.99 2.69
C ALA A 43 8.00 8.72 2.80
N VAL A 44 8.16 9.81 2.03
CA VAL A 44 9.36 10.65 2.01
C VAL A 44 9.00 12.13 2.03
N ARG A 45 9.85 12.95 2.65
CA ARG A 45 9.74 14.40 2.62
C ARG A 45 10.08 14.96 1.25
N ASP A 46 11.10 14.40 0.61
CA ASP A 46 11.58 14.79 -0.72
C ASP A 46 11.83 13.55 -1.58
N LYS A 47 11.10 13.45 -2.69
CA LYS A 47 11.13 12.29 -3.57
C LYS A 47 12.37 12.20 -4.45
N ALA A 48 12.93 13.33 -4.87
CA ALA A 48 14.11 13.36 -5.73
C ALA A 48 15.35 12.84 -4.99
N THR A 49 15.47 13.18 -3.72
CA THR A 49 16.58 12.79 -2.84
C THR A 49 16.27 11.57 -1.97
N LYS A 50 15.02 11.11 -1.96
CA LYS A 50 14.48 10.08 -1.05
C LYS A 50 14.69 10.43 0.43
N THR A 51 14.70 11.72 0.77
CA THR A 51 14.89 12.16 2.16
C THR A 51 13.66 11.77 3.00
N PRO A 52 13.82 11.01 4.10
CA PRO A 52 12.68 10.59 4.92
C PRO A 52 12.09 11.76 5.71
N PHE A 53 10.88 11.58 6.22
CA PHE A 53 10.33 12.46 7.25
C PHE A 53 11.05 12.27 8.59
N GLU A 54 11.04 13.31 9.42
CA GLU A 54 11.55 13.24 10.79
C GLU A 54 10.74 12.23 11.62
N GLY A 55 11.42 11.38 12.38
CA GLY A 55 10.78 10.26 13.09
C GLY A 55 9.69 10.68 14.09
N HIS A 56 9.84 11.84 14.73
CA HIS A 56 8.87 12.38 15.68
C HIS A 56 7.54 12.82 15.05
N LEU A 57 7.46 12.90 13.71
CA LEU A 57 6.22 13.20 13.01
C LEU A 57 5.29 11.98 12.92
N SER A 58 5.83 10.76 13.04
CA SER A 58 5.07 9.51 13.00
C SER A 58 4.14 9.41 11.78
N VAL A 59 4.66 9.74 10.59
CA VAL A 59 3.84 9.89 9.36
C VAL A 59 3.09 8.62 9.00
N SER A 60 3.75 7.46 9.04
CA SER A 60 3.13 6.15 8.78
C SER A 60 2.00 5.85 9.78
N GLU A 61 2.21 6.08 11.08
CA GLU A 61 1.18 5.91 12.11
C GLU A 61 -0.03 6.82 11.87
N ARG A 62 0.18 8.07 11.44
CA ARG A 62 -0.92 8.99 11.11
C ARG A 62 -1.73 8.50 9.91
N ILE A 63 -1.06 8.00 8.87
CA ILE A 63 -1.74 7.41 7.71
C ILE A 63 -2.56 6.20 8.18
N ALA A 64 -1.97 5.29 8.94
CA ALA A 64 -2.66 4.09 9.42
C ALA A 64 -3.86 4.40 10.33
N ASN A 65 -3.74 5.36 11.24
CA ASN A 65 -4.85 5.79 12.10
C ASN A 65 -5.98 6.40 11.27
N THR A 66 -5.65 7.27 10.30
CA THR A 66 -6.66 7.88 9.41
C THR A 66 -7.34 6.82 8.53
N CYS A 67 -6.59 5.85 7.99
CA CYS A 67 -7.17 4.72 7.27
C CYS A 67 -8.12 3.93 8.17
N THR A 68 -7.75 3.68 9.43
CA THR A 68 -8.59 2.97 10.40
C THR A 68 -9.88 3.75 10.68
N ASP A 69 -9.81 5.08 10.85
CA ASP A 69 -10.97 5.95 11.01
C ASP A 69 -11.90 5.91 9.78
N MET A 70 -11.34 5.65 8.59
CA MET A 70 -12.06 5.47 7.33
C MET A 70 -12.50 4.02 7.06
N GLY A 71 -12.24 3.08 7.97
CA GLY A 71 -12.64 1.68 7.83
C GLY A 71 -11.63 0.76 7.12
N LEU A 72 -10.43 1.25 6.79
CA LEU A 72 -9.37 0.48 6.14
C LEU A 72 -8.25 0.15 7.13
N ILE A 73 -8.00 -1.15 7.34
CA ILE A 73 -6.85 -1.60 8.14
C ILE A 73 -5.61 -1.67 7.25
N CYS A 74 -4.59 -0.90 7.57
CA CYS A 74 -3.26 -1.00 6.98
C CYS A 74 -2.18 -0.93 8.07
N ARG A 75 -1.00 -1.54 7.81
CA ARG A 75 0.05 -1.65 8.82
C ARG A 75 1.17 -0.63 8.58
N PRO A 76 1.47 0.27 9.53
CA PRO A 76 2.67 1.08 9.48
C PRO A 76 3.90 0.25 9.86
N LEU A 77 5.00 0.38 9.09
CA LEU A 77 6.31 -0.17 9.40
C LEU A 77 7.40 0.82 8.99
N GLY A 78 8.07 1.45 9.97
CA GLY A 78 9.02 2.52 9.70
C GLY A 78 8.33 3.70 9.04
N GLN A 79 8.81 4.16 7.89
CA GLN A 79 8.16 5.21 7.08
C GLN A 79 7.22 4.65 6.00
N SER A 80 6.95 3.33 6.03
CA SER A 80 6.11 2.67 5.03
C SER A 80 4.74 2.29 5.55
N ILE A 81 3.77 2.23 4.65
CA ILE A 81 2.46 1.58 4.86
C ILE A 81 2.42 0.29 4.07
N VAL A 82 2.07 -0.81 4.73
CA VAL A 82 1.98 -2.15 4.15
C VAL A 82 0.53 -2.52 3.89
N LEU A 83 0.29 -3.07 2.69
CA LEU A 83 -0.97 -3.63 2.24
C LEU A 83 -0.77 -5.11 1.90
N CYS A 84 -1.57 -5.96 2.55
CA CYS A 84 -1.57 -7.41 2.36
C CYS A 84 -2.98 -7.99 2.45
N PRO A 85 -3.87 -7.64 1.52
CA PRO A 85 -5.27 -8.06 1.58
C PRO A 85 -5.43 -9.58 1.41
N PRO A 86 -6.57 -10.13 1.86
CA PRO A 86 -6.92 -11.53 1.61
C PRO A 86 -6.98 -11.86 0.12
N PHE A 87 -6.68 -13.11 -0.24
CA PHE A 87 -6.72 -13.57 -1.64
C PHE A 87 -8.14 -13.66 -2.23
N ILE A 88 -9.17 -13.46 -1.41
CA ILE A 88 -10.57 -13.35 -1.85
C ILE A 88 -10.98 -11.91 -2.25
N LEU A 89 -10.05 -10.95 -2.23
CA LEU A 89 -10.33 -9.56 -2.59
C LEU A 89 -10.92 -9.47 -4.01
N THR A 90 -12.03 -8.74 -4.13
CA THR A 90 -12.67 -8.46 -5.43
C THR A 90 -12.13 -7.15 -6.04
N PRO A 91 -12.26 -6.94 -7.36
CA PRO A 91 -11.88 -5.66 -7.98
C PRO A 91 -12.56 -4.44 -7.37
N ALA A 92 -13.83 -4.56 -6.98
CA ALA A 92 -14.57 -3.46 -6.35
C ALA A 92 -13.99 -3.10 -4.96
N GLN A 93 -13.65 -4.11 -4.15
CA GLN A 93 -12.99 -3.91 -2.84
C GLN A 93 -11.53 -3.46 -2.98
N MET A 94 -10.90 -3.68 -4.12
CA MET A 94 -9.56 -3.16 -4.41
C MET A 94 -9.60 -1.67 -4.77
N ASP A 95 -10.69 -1.22 -5.39
CA ASP A 95 -10.90 0.17 -5.79
C ASP A 95 -11.40 1.06 -4.64
N GLU A 96 -12.06 0.45 -3.65
CA GLU A 96 -12.45 1.04 -2.37
C GLU A 96 -11.22 1.34 -1.48
#